data_AF-A0A3A1Y1D5-F1
#
_entry.id   AF-A0A3A1Y1D5-F1
#
_cell.length_a   1.000
_cell.length_b   1.000
_cell.length_c   1.000
_cell.angle_alpha   90.00
_cell.angle_beta   90.00
_cell.angle_gamma   90.00
#
_symmetry.space_group_name_H-M   'P 1'
#
loop_
_entity.id
_entity.type
_entity.pdbx_description
1 polymer ?
#
loop_
_entity_poly.entity_id
_entity_poly.type
_entity_poly.pdbx_seq_one_letter_code
_entity_poly.pdbx_strand_id
1 'polypeptide(L)'
;MKVIQYAKLPEHRKTFKKTPSGKYVYYKTRMYRNQNGTNTCDEICIGKLDEEKNLLIINKNYHKVFPTNEYYVNNVVEKTDKVDKYIVPFGVQNAVNKLSEDLGLTSLLKKHFGNNHTLFLSLVTYMISKGNVMSGYEKWAKKHYLPLRLHKTSQEISQIFAKIEETKILAFLDDWLDKAIEEEYIAYDVTSISSYSTNIRQVKYGYNRDSELLAQVNLAIFYGQDSKLPLYYTW
;
A
#
# COMPACT_ATOMS: atom_id res chain seq x y z
N MET A 1 -8.98 11.28 5.77
CA MET A 1 -9.47 11.02 7.14
C MET A 1 -8.68 11.83 8.15
N LYS A 2 -9.30 12.84 8.76
CA LYS A 2 -8.73 13.54 9.92
C LYS A 2 -9.19 12.80 11.18
N VAL A 3 -8.28 12.07 11.81
CA VAL A 3 -8.54 11.39 13.08
C VAL A 3 -8.51 12.47 14.16
N ILE A 4 -9.65 12.73 14.80
CA ILE A 4 -9.72 13.59 15.99
C ILE A 4 -9.39 12.73 17.20
N GLN A 5 -8.44 13.19 18.01
CA GLN A 5 -8.07 12.56 19.27
C GLN A 5 -8.51 13.44 20.43
N TYR A 6 -9.03 12.81 21.48
CA TYR A 6 -9.52 13.47 22.67
C TYR A 6 -8.67 13.12 23.89
N ALA A 7 -8.45 14.11 24.74
CA ALA A 7 -7.84 13.95 26.05
C ALA A 7 -8.67 14.64 27.13
N LYS A 8 -8.52 14.18 28.38
CA LYS A 8 -9.00 14.93 29.55
C LYS A 8 -8.27 16.26 29.63
N LEU A 9 -8.98 17.29 30.11
CA LEU A 9 -8.35 18.57 30.39
C LEU A 9 -7.29 18.39 31.50
N PRO A 10 -6.09 18.99 31.38
CA PRO A 10 -5.11 18.99 32.47
C PRO A 10 -5.76 19.52 33.76
N GLU A 11 -5.38 18.99 34.93
CA GLU A 11 -5.97 19.48 36.19
C GLU A 11 -5.48 20.90 36.53
N HIS A 12 -4.19 21.15 36.30
CA HIS A 12 -3.51 22.41 36.63
C HIS A 12 -2.88 23.07 35.39
N ARG A 13 -2.41 24.33 35.57
CA ARG A 13 -1.62 25.09 34.58
C ARG A 13 -2.30 25.29 33.22
N LYS A 14 -3.64 25.32 33.18
CA LYS A 14 -4.42 25.58 31.97
C LYS A 14 -4.98 27.00 31.94
N THR A 15 -5.07 27.58 30.75
CA THR A 15 -5.82 28.82 30.46
C THR A 15 -6.66 28.63 29.22
N PHE A 16 -7.73 29.43 29.12
CA PHE A 16 -8.64 29.39 27.99
C PHE A 16 -8.60 30.73 27.24
N LYS A 17 -8.52 30.66 25.92
CA LYS A 17 -8.64 31.84 25.05
C LYS A 17 -9.77 31.62 24.07
N LYS A 18 -10.69 32.58 23.99
CA LYS A 18 -11.85 32.54 23.08
C LYS A 18 -11.47 33.20 21.76
N THR A 19 -11.72 32.52 20.65
CA THR A 19 -11.59 33.05 19.29
C THR A 19 -12.93 32.89 18.56
N PRO A 20 -13.12 33.53 17.39
CA PRO A 20 -14.32 33.32 16.57
C PRO A 20 -14.55 31.85 16.18
N SER A 21 -13.48 31.04 16.12
CA SER A 21 -13.53 29.62 15.78
C SER A 21 -13.77 28.68 16.97
N GLY A 22 -13.89 29.22 18.19
CA GLY A 22 -14.20 28.48 19.42
C GLY A 22 -13.23 28.77 20.57
N LYS A 23 -13.30 27.95 21.63
CA LYS A 23 -12.48 28.09 22.83
C LYS A 23 -11.25 27.17 22.74
N TYR A 24 -10.05 27.74 22.90
CA TYR A 24 -8.78 27.01 22.82
C TYR A 24 -8.14 26.89 24.21
N VAL A 25 -7.46 25.76 24.43
CA VAL A 25 -6.81 25.45 25.71
C VAL A 25 -5.30 25.64 25.56
N TYR A 26 -4.74 26.43 26.46
CA TYR A 26 -3.32 26.72 26.56
C TYR A 26 -2.77 26.12 27.85
N TYR A 27 -1.53 25.61 27.78
CA TYR A 27 -0.82 25.08 28.94
C TYR A 27 0.37 25.98 29.29
N LYS A 28 0.48 26.35 30.56
CA LYS A 28 1.58 27.17 31.11
C LYS A 28 2.81 26.29 31.31
N THR A 29 3.86 26.54 30.54
CA THR A 29 5.10 25.75 30.59
C THR A 29 6.11 26.34 31.55
N ARG A 30 6.37 27.65 31.48
CA ARG A 30 7.34 28.36 32.31
C ARG A 30 6.68 29.53 33.02
N MET A 31 7.10 29.78 34.25
CA MET A 31 6.71 30.95 35.05
C MET A 31 8.00 31.69 35.44
N TYR A 32 8.10 32.97 35.14
CA TYR A 32 9.28 33.80 35.42
C TYR A 32 8.87 35.25 35.67
N ARG A 33 9.76 36.05 36.24
CA ARG A 33 9.56 37.51 36.30
C ARG A 33 10.17 38.15 35.07
N ASN A 34 9.40 39.00 34.40
CA ASN A 34 9.93 39.80 33.30
C ASN A 34 10.88 40.89 33.84
N GLN A 35 11.53 41.62 32.93
CA GLN A 35 12.47 42.70 33.29
C GLN A 35 11.81 43.81 34.15
N ASN A 36 10.48 43.92 34.10
CA ASN A 36 9.68 44.87 34.88
C ASN A 36 9.20 44.28 36.23
N GLY A 37 9.75 43.15 36.67
CA GLY A 37 9.41 42.49 37.93
C GLY A 37 8.02 41.83 37.98
N THR A 38 7.28 41.81 36.86
CA THR A 38 5.93 41.26 36.78
C THR A 38 5.98 39.75 36.55
N ASN A 39 5.21 38.99 37.32
CA ASN A 39 5.06 37.55 37.14
C ASN A 39 4.43 37.25 35.76
N THR A 40 5.19 36.61 34.89
CA THR A 40 4.83 36.28 33.50
C THR A 40 4.93 34.76 33.31
N CYS A 41 4.15 34.22 32.36
CA CYS A 41 4.23 32.81 32.01
C CYS A 41 4.18 32.57 30.50
N ASP A 42 4.96 31.59 30.04
CA ASP A 42 4.89 31.10 28.67
C ASP A 42 3.74 30.10 28.54
N GLU A 43 2.96 30.25 27.47
CA GLU A 43 1.78 29.45 27.20
C GLU A 43 1.87 28.80 25.83
N ILE A 44 1.54 27.51 25.75
CA ILE A 44 1.47 26.76 24.49
C ILE A 44 0.04 26.30 24.26
N CYS A 45 -0.51 26.55 23.07
CA CYS A 45 -1.81 26.02 22.67
C CYS A 45 -1.72 24.49 22.50
N ILE A 46 -2.43 23.75 23.35
CA ILE A 46 -2.43 22.28 23.37
C ILE A 46 -3.64 21.67 22.66
N GLY A 47 -4.65 22.48 22.31
CA GLY A 47 -5.81 21.98 21.59
C GLY A 47 -7.03 22.92 21.64
N LYS A 48 -8.15 22.43 21.09
CA LYS A 48 -9.44 23.10 21.13
C LYS A 48 -10.34 22.42 22.17
N LEU A 49 -11.11 23.19 22.93
CA LEU A 49 -12.11 22.65 23.84
C LEU A 49 -13.35 22.22 23.06
N ASP A 50 -13.78 20.99 23.28
CA ASP A 50 -15.11 20.50 22.93
C ASP A 50 -16.03 20.80 24.13
N GLU A 51 -16.89 21.82 23.98
CA GLU A 51 -17.72 22.32 25.09
C GLU A 51 -18.86 21.36 25.46
N GLU A 52 -19.35 20.56 24.51
CA GLU A 52 -20.42 19.60 24.74
C GLU A 52 -19.93 18.41 25.57
N LYS A 53 -18.74 17.90 25.23
CA LYS A 53 -18.13 16.75 25.92
C LYS A 53 -17.25 17.14 27.10
N ASN A 54 -16.94 18.44 27.22
CA ASN A 54 -15.95 18.97 28.16
C ASN A 54 -14.57 18.28 28.01
N LEU A 55 -14.16 17.97 26.78
CA LEU A 55 -12.92 17.29 26.45
C LEU A 55 -11.99 18.17 25.60
N LEU A 56 -10.70 17.86 25.64
CA LEU A 56 -9.70 18.53 24.82
C LEU A 56 -9.50 17.79 23.50
N ILE A 57 -9.76 18.47 22.38
CA ILE A 57 -9.33 18.05 21.05
C ILE A 57 -7.85 18.40 20.90
N ILE A 58 -6.99 17.38 20.99
CA ILE A 58 -5.54 17.57 21.08
C ILE A 58 -4.91 17.95 19.73
N ASN A 59 -3.85 18.77 19.78
CA ASN A 59 -3.02 19.11 18.63
C ASN A 59 -1.58 18.55 18.79
N LYS A 60 -0.71 18.79 17.79
CA LYS A 60 0.69 18.32 17.83
C LYS A 60 1.49 18.78 19.06
N ASN A 61 1.17 19.94 19.63
CA ASN A 61 1.88 20.47 20.81
C ASN A 61 1.47 19.75 22.10
N TYR A 62 0.29 19.14 22.15
CA TYR A 62 -0.14 18.33 23.29
C TYR A 62 0.90 17.24 23.61
N HIS A 63 1.31 16.47 22.59
CA HIS A 63 2.29 15.39 22.74
C HIS A 63 3.70 15.88 23.14
N LYS A 64 4.00 17.18 22.93
CA LYS A 64 5.27 17.77 23.39
C LYS A 64 5.25 18.07 24.89
N VAL A 65 4.08 18.40 25.42
CA VAL A 65 3.87 18.75 26.83
C VAL A 65 3.60 17.51 27.66
N PHE A 66 2.82 16.57 27.13
CA PHE A 66 2.42 15.32 27.75
C PHE A 66 2.85 14.14 26.87
N PRO A 67 4.10 13.68 26.99
CA PRO A 67 4.61 12.54 26.20
C PRO A 67 4.00 11.20 26.62
N THR A 68 3.39 11.12 27.79
CA THR A 68 2.73 9.91 28.31
C THR A 68 1.24 9.92 27.96
N ASN A 69 0.68 8.74 27.64
CA ASN A 69 -0.74 8.58 27.28
C ASN A 69 -1.74 8.74 28.44
N GLU A 70 -1.31 9.31 29.57
CA GLU A 70 -2.03 9.32 30.85
C GLU A 70 -3.41 9.99 30.79
N TYR A 71 -3.60 10.91 29.86
CA TYR A 71 -4.81 11.72 29.73
C TYR A 71 -5.69 11.34 28.52
N TYR A 72 -5.27 10.36 27.71
CA TYR A 72 -6.06 9.96 26.56
C TYR A 72 -7.38 9.35 27.03
N VAL A 73 -8.48 9.80 26.42
CA VAL A 73 -9.76 9.12 26.58
C VAL A 73 -9.79 8.01 25.54
N ASN A 74 -9.40 6.80 25.95
CA ASN A 74 -9.50 5.61 25.10
C ASN A 74 -10.95 5.51 24.60
N ASN A 75 -11.14 5.60 23.28
CA ASN A 75 -12.38 5.32 22.52
C ASN A 75 -13.22 6.48 21.98
N VAL A 76 -12.77 7.73 22.03
CA VAL A 76 -13.43 8.78 21.22
C VAL A 76 -12.51 9.16 20.07
N VAL A 77 -12.59 8.41 18.98
CA VAL A 77 -12.11 8.87 17.67
C VAL A 77 -13.35 9.27 16.89
N GLU A 78 -13.67 10.55 16.89
CA GLU A 78 -14.64 11.04 15.92
C GLU A 78 -13.97 11.08 14.55
N LYS A 79 -14.36 10.12 13.71
CA LYS A 79 -14.21 10.27 12.28
C LYS A 79 -15.16 11.39 11.88
N THR A 80 -14.64 12.52 11.44
CA THR A 80 -15.48 13.56 10.86
C THR A 80 -16.29 12.97 9.71
N ASP A 81 -17.63 13.08 9.75
CA ASP A 81 -18.58 12.69 8.69
C ASP A 81 -18.47 13.51 7.40
N LYS A 82 -17.39 14.30 7.24
CA LYS A 82 -16.91 14.65 5.91
C LYS A 82 -16.37 13.37 5.28
N VAL A 83 -17.29 12.55 4.78
CA VAL A 83 -17.01 11.62 3.70
C VAL A 83 -16.58 12.53 2.57
N ASP A 84 -15.27 12.76 2.48
CA ASP A 84 -14.70 13.24 1.23
C ASP A 84 -15.23 12.27 0.18
N LYS A 85 -16.16 12.74 -0.67
CA LYS A 85 -16.68 11.96 -1.81
C LYS A 85 -15.52 11.81 -2.80
N TYR A 86 -14.56 10.95 -2.46
CA TYR A 86 -13.53 10.55 -3.40
C TYR A 86 -14.14 9.50 -4.30
N ILE A 87 -14.15 9.80 -5.59
CA ILE A 87 -14.35 8.78 -6.62
C ILE A 87 -13.15 7.85 -6.51
N VAL A 88 -13.39 6.61 -6.11
CA VAL A 88 -12.35 5.60 -6.00
C VAL A 88 -12.15 4.99 -7.39
N PRO A 89 -10.92 4.94 -7.93
CA PRO A 89 -10.68 4.29 -9.20
C PRO A 89 -11.03 2.80 -9.12
N PHE A 90 -11.99 2.39 -9.95
CA PHE A 90 -12.47 1.00 -10.03
C PHE A 90 -12.32 0.40 -11.43
N GLY A 91 -12.25 1.22 -12.49
CA GLY A 91 -12.30 0.76 -13.88
C GLY A 91 -11.23 -0.28 -14.24
N VAL A 92 -9.96 -0.02 -13.91
CA VAL A 92 -8.86 -0.95 -14.24
C VAL A 92 -9.00 -2.26 -13.46
N GLN A 93 -9.35 -2.20 -12.17
CA GLN A 93 -9.58 -3.40 -11.36
C GLN A 93 -10.73 -4.23 -11.93
N ASN A 94 -11.83 -3.58 -12.32
CA ASN A 94 -12.97 -4.27 -12.91
C ASN A 94 -12.64 -4.89 -14.27
N ALA A 95 -11.90 -4.16 -15.12
CA ALA A 95 -11.48 -4.67 -16.42
C ALA A 95 -10.57 -5.90 -16.28
N VAL A 96 -9.57 -5.86 -15.39
CA VAL A 96 -8.68 -6.99 -15.14
C VAL A 96 -9.45 -8.16 -14.54
N ASN A 97 -10.34 -7.93 -13.57
CA ASN A 97 -11.16 -8.98 -12.99
C ASN A 97 -12.05 -9.64 -14.04
N LYS A 98 -12.76 -8.84 -14.85
CA LYS A 98 -13.67 -9.35 -15.88
C LYS A 98 -12.91 -10.15 -16.94
N LEU A 99 -11.79 -9.62 -17.43
CA LEU A 99 -10.93 -10.34 -18.36
C LEU A 99 -10.40 -11.65 -17.77
N SER A 100 -9.99 -11.64 -16.50
CA SER A 100 -9.50 -12.83 -15.80
C SER A 100 -10.59 -13.88 -15.58
N GLU A 101 -11.84 -13.45 -15.39
CA GLU A 101 -13.00 -14.34 -15.33
C GLU A 101 -13.33 -14.93 -16.71
N ASP A 102 -13.37 -14.10 -17.75
CA ASP A 102 -13.69 -14.51 -19.13
C ASP A 102 -12.65 -15.49 -19.68
N LEU A 103 -11.37 -15.26 -19.41
CA LEU A 103 -10.28 -16.20 -19.71
C LEU A 103 -10.20 -17.38 -18.73
N GLY A 104 -11.00 -17.39 -17.67
CA GLY A 104 -10.99 -18.38 -16.57
C GLY A 104 -9.66 -18.49 -15.81
N LEU A 105 -8.81 -17.47 -15.89
CA LEU A 105 -7.62 -17.30 -15.04
C LEU A 105 -8.00 -17.24 -13.55
N THR A 106 -9.14 -16.64 -13.21
CA THR A 106 -9.61 -16.56 -11.82
C THR A 106 -9.78 -17.93 -11.18
N SER A 107 -10.39 -18.89 -11.90
CA SER A 107 -10.56 -20.26 -11.43
C SER A 107 -9.24 -21.01 -11.29
N LEU A 108 -8.32 -20.86 -12.27
CA LEU A 108 -7.01 -21.50 -12.24
C LEU A 108 -6.14 -20.95 -11.09
N LEU A 109 -6.10 -19.64 -10.91
CA LEU A 109 -5.39 -19.02 -9.79
C LEU A 109 -5.96 -19.49 -8.45
N LYS A 110 -7.29 -19.64 -8.33
CA LYS A 110 -7.92 -20.17 -7.12
C LYS A 110 -7.58 -21.64 -6.87
N LYS A 111 -7.51 -22.47 -7.93
CA LYS A 111 -7.10 -23.88 -7.85
C LYS A 111 -5.69 -24.03 -7.27
N HIS A 112 -4.73 -23.26 -7.78
CA HIS A 112 -3.31 -23.42 -7.42
C HIS A 112 -2.85 -22.60 -6.21
N PHE A 113 -3.45 -21.43 -6.01
CA PHE A 113 -2.99 -20.46 -5.00
C PHE A 113 -4.03 -20.15 -3.92
N GLY A 114 -5.19 -20.82 -3.95
CA GLY A 114 -6.20 -20.74 -2.89
C GLY A 114 -6.59 -19.31 -2.58
N ASN A 115 -6.59 -18.92 -1.31
CA ASN A 115 -7.00 -17.58 -0.86
C ASN A 115 -6.14 -16.43 -1.42
N ASN A 116 -4.93 -16.72 -1.89
CA ASN A 116 -4.02 -15.71 -2.44
C ASN A 116 -4.40 -15.27 -3.86
N HIS A 117 -5.29 -15.98 -4.58
CA HIS A 117 -5.69 -15.60 -5.94
C HIS A 117 -6.16 -14.14 -6.05
N THR A 118 -6.96 -13.66 -5.09
CA THR A 118 -7.43 -12.26 -5.07
C THR A 118 -6.31 -11.24 -4.89
N LEU A 119 -5.24 -11.61 -4.17
CA LEU A 119 -4.06 -10.76 -4.03
C LEU A 119 -3.21 -10.77 -5.29
N PHE A 120 -3.07 -11.92 -5.94
CA PHE A 120 -2.34 -12.00 -7.21
C PHE A 120 -3.01 -11.16 -8.30
N LEU A 121 -4.34 -11.23 -8.42
CA LEU A 121 -5.08 -10.36 -9.35
C LEU A 121 -4.90 -8.87 -9.01
N SER A 122 -4.89 -8.47 -7.74
CA SER A 122 -4.66 -7.07 -7.37
C SER A 122 -3.22 -6.62 -7.61
N LEU A 123 -2.22 -7.50 -7.42
CA LEU A 123 -0.83 -7.23 -7.75
C LEU A 123 -0.62 -7.11 -9.26
N VAL A 124 -1.23 -7.98 -10.07
CA VAL A 124 -1.21 -7.88 -11.55
C VAL A 124 -1.85 -6.57 -12.00
N THR A 125 -3.01 -6.21 -11.42
CA THR A 125 -3.68 -4.94 -11.70
C THR A 125 -2.76 -3.75 -11.41
N TYR A 126 -2.03 -3.80 -10.28
CA TYR A 126 -1.03 -2.80 -9.94
C TYR A 126 0.13 -2.75 -10.95
N MET A 127 0.66 -3.91 -11.37
CA MET A 127 1.75 -4.00 -12.35
C MET A 127 1.36 -3.36 -13.69
N ILE A 128 0.16 -3.66 -14.19
CA ILE A 128 -0.38 -3.05 -15.41
C ILE A 128 -0.55 -1.53 -15.24
N SER A 129 -0.95 -1.07 -14.05
CA SER A 129 -1.27 0.34 -13.80
C SER A 129 -0.07 1.24 -13.47
N LYS A 130 0.98 0.68 -12.85
CA LYS A 130 2.07 1.43 -12.22
C LYS A 130 3.46 0.84 -12.45
N GLY A 131 3.56 -0.35 -13.05
CA GLY A 131 4.81 -1.08 -13.26
C GLY A 131 5.15 -2.03 -12.12
N ASN A 132 6.32 -2.67 -12.25
CA ASN A 132 6.65 -3.88 -11.48
C ASN A 132 7.37 -3.63 -10.14
N VAL A 133 7.46 -2.36 -9.70
CA VAL A 133 8.09 -1.99 -8.42
C VAL A 133 7.07 -2.04 -7.28
N MET A 134 7.16 -3.07 -6.44
CA MET A 134 6.13 -3.36 -5.43
C MET A 134 6.10 -2.42 -4.22
N SER A 135 7.11 -1.57 -4.03
CA SER A 135 7.13 -0.60 -2.91
C SER A 135 5.98 0.42 -2.95
N GLY A 136 5.38 0.64 -4.13
CA GLY A 136 4.23 1.53 -4.30
C GLY A 136 2.86 0.86 -4.10
N TYR A 137 2.80 -0.47 -3.99
CA TYR A 137 1.53 -1.21 -3.99
C TYR A 137 0.61 -0.82 -2.83
N GLU A 138 1.12 -0.75 -1.60
CA GLU A 138 0.29 -0.47 -0.42
C GLU A 138 -0.43 0.88 -0.54
N LYS A 139 0.30 1.91 -0.97
CA LYS A 139 -0.24 3.26 -1.19
C LYS A 139 -1.24 3.28 -2.34
N TRP A 140 -0.99 2.50 -3.38
CA TRP A 140 -1.92 2.32 -4.48
C TRP A 140 -3.20 1.63 -4.01
N ALA A 141 -3.10 0.50 -3.30
CA ALA A 141 -4.25 -0.28 -2.83
C ALA A 141 -5.16 0.54 -1.90
N LYS A 142 -4.59 1.36 -1.01
CA LYS A 142 -5.32 2.28 -0.13
C LYS A 142 -6.16 3.34 -0.86
N LYS A 143 -5.83 3.62 -2.12
CA LYS A 143 -6.51 4.62 -2.97
C LYS A 143 -7.48 3.99 -3.96
N HIS A 144 -7.56 2.66 -4.04
CA HIS A 144 -8.40 1.92 -4.99
C HIS A 144 -9.49 1.15 -4.25
N TYR A 145 -10.50 0.69 -5.00
CA TYR A 145 -11.64 -0.04 -4.44
C TYR A 145 -11.24 -1.49 -4.16
N LEU A 146 -10.42 -1.65 -3.11
CA LEU A 146 -9.88 -2.93 -2.68
C LEU A 146 -10.15 -3.15 -1.19
N PRO A 147 -10.54 -4.37 -0.78
CA PRO A 147 -10.74 -4.70 0.62
C PRO A 147 -9.43 -4.57 1.41
N LEU A 148 -9.54 -4.17 2.69
CA LEU A 148 -8.39 -3.93 3.58
C LEU A 148 -7.42 -5.11 3.65
N ARG A 149 -7.90 -6.34 3.53
CA ARG A 149 -7.06 -7.57 3.53
C ARG A 149 -6.02 -7.61 2.41
N LEU A 150 -6.23 -6.84 1.33
CA LEU A 150 -5.32 -6.76 0.19
C LEU A 150 -4.33 -5.59 0.31
N HIS A 151 -4.40 -4.76 1.36
CA HIS A 151 -3.48 -3.64 1.57
C HIS A 151 -2.17 -4.16 2.17
N LYS A 152 -1.35 -4.80 1.34
CA LYS A 152 -0.08 -5.42 1.73
C LYS A 152 1.09 -4.45 1.62
N THR A 153 1.98 -4.50 2.61
CA THR A 153 3.28 -3.83 2.58
C THR A 153 4.23 -4.53 1.60
N SER A 154 5.29 -3.84 1.18
CA SER A 154 6.33 -4.45 0.33
C SER A 154 6.99 -5.67 0.98
N GLN A 155 7.13 -5.66 2.31
CA GLN A 155 7.73 -6.75 3.08
C GLN A 155 6.82 -7.98 3.05
N GLU A 156 5.51 -7.80 3.28
CA GLU A 156 4.54 -8.89 3.16
C GLU A 156 4.50 -9.45 1.74
N ILE A 157 4.51 -8.60 0.71
CA ILE A 157 4.53 -9.05 -0.69
C ILE A 157 5.78 -9.87 -0.97
N SER A 158 6.95 -9.40 -0.51
CA SER A 158 8.22 -10.14 -0.65
C SER A 158 8.16 -11.51 0.02
N GLN A 159 7.62 -11.60 1.24
CA GLN A 159 7.42 -12.87 1.94
C GLN A 159 6.44 -13.80 1.21
N ILE A 160 5.41 -13.25 0.56
CA ILE A 160 4.45 -14.03 -0.22
C ILE A 160 5.12 -14.58 -1.47
N PHE A 161 5.88 -13.75 -2.21
CA PHE A 161 6.63 -14.20 -3.39
C PHE A 161 7.66 -15.27 -3.05
N ALA A 162 8.37 -15.13 -1.92
CA ALA A 162 9.33 -16.13 -1.46
C ALA A 162 8.69 -17.49 -1.10
N LYS A 163 7.38 -17.53 -0.87
CA LYS A 163 6.62 -18.77 -0.58
C LYS A 163 6.00 -19.41 -1.82
N ILE A 164 6.12 -18.79 -2.99
CA ILE A 164 5.62 -19.36 -4.22
C ILE A 164 6.59 -20.47 -4.65
N GLU A 165 6.12 -21.71 -4.60
CA GLU A 165 6.87 -22.86 -5.06
C GLU A 165 6.84 -22.94 -6.59
N GLU A 166 7.99 -23.24 -7.20
CA GLU A 166 8.11 -23.42 -8.65
C GLU A 166 7.19 -24.51 -9.18
N THR A 167 7.02 -25.60 -8.44
CA THR A 167 6.07 -26.69 -8.77
C THR A 167 4.63 -26.20 -8.94
N LYS A 168 4.19 -25.20 -8.15
CA LYS A 168 2.85 -24.60 -8.29
C LYS A 168 2.75 -23.67 -9.50
N ILE A 169 3.85 -23.01 -9.86
CA ILE A 169 3.91 -22.20 -11.08
C ILE A 169 3.78 -23.11 -12.30
N LEU A 170 4.55 -24.20 -12.35
CA LEU A 170 4.49 -25.17 -13.44
C LEU A 170 3.11 -25.82 -13.55
N ALA A 171 2.54 -26.29 -12.43
CA ALA A 171 1.19 -26.86 -12.43
C ALA A 171 0.10 -25.87 -12.87
N PHE A 172 0.26 -24.57 -12.55
CA PHE A 172 -0.61 -23.52 -13.06
C PHE A 172 -0.46 -23.33 -14.57
N LEU A 173 0.78 -23.34 -15.08
CA LEU A 173 1.05 -23.18 -16.50
C LEU A 173 0.55 -24.36 -17.32
N ASP A 174 0.63 -25.59 -16.80
CA ASP A 174 0.10 -26.77 -17.47
C ASP A 174 -1.43 -26.66 -17.67
N ASP A 175 -2.17 -26.36 -16.59
CA ASP A 175 -3.62 -26.16 -16.69
C ASP A 175 -4.00 -24.92 -17.53
N TRP A 176 -3.16 -23.89 -17.54
CA TRP A 176 -3.37 -22.71 -18.38
C TRP A 176 -3.17 -23.07 -19.85
N LEU A 177 -2.12 -23.82 -20.17
CA LEU A 177 -1.83 -24.28 -21.52
C LEU A 177 -3.00 -25.10 -22.06
N ASP A 178 -3.49 -26.08 -21.29
CA ASP A 178 -4.65 -26.91 -21.66
C ASP A 178 -5.91 -26.08 -21.94
N LYS A 179 -6.03 -24.92 -21.28
CA LYS A 179 -7.19 -24.03 -21.42
C LYS A 179 -7.04 -23.01 -22.55
N ALA A 180 -5.83 -22.50 -22.75
CA ALA A 180 -5.54 -21.38 -23.63
C ALA A 180 -5.07 -21.82 -25.02
N ILE A 181 -4.59 -23.06 -25.15
CA ILE A 181 -4.18 -23.60 -26.44
C ILE A 181 -5.39 -23.82 -27.34
N GLU A 182 -5.35 -23.21 -28.51
CA GLU A 182 -6.34 -23.43 -29.58
C GLU A 182 -5.67 -24.20 -30.73
N GLU A 183 -6.45 -24.65 -31.72
CA GLU A 183 -5.90 -25.18 -32.97
C GLU A 183 -5.32 -24.05 -33.83
N GLU A 184 -4.17 -23.51 -33.39
CA GLU A 184 -3.48 -22.38 -34.01
C GLU A 184 -1.96 -22.61 -34.08
N TYR A 185 -1.29 -21.80 -34.90
CA TYR A 185 0.17 -21.78 -34.90
C TYR A 185 0.70 -21.15 -33.62
N ILE A 186 1.78 -21.72 -33.07
CA ILE A 186 2.47 -21.17 -31.91
C ILE A 186 3.67 -20.37 -32.40
N ALA A 187 3.71 -19.11 -32.03
CA ALA A 187 4.86 -18.27 -32.22
C ALA A 187 5.80 -18.37 -31.00
N TYR A 188 7.09 -18.42 -31.30
CA TYR A 188 8.18 -18.60 -30.35
C TYR A 188 9.17 -17.45 -30.50
N ASP A 189 9.49 -16.80 -29.38
CA ASP A 189 10.52 -15.78 -29.35
C ASP A 189 11.44 -15.96 -28.14
N VAL A 190 12.70 -15.56 -28.31
CA VAL A 190 13.73 -15.63 -27.28
C VAL A 190 14.43 -14.29 -27.18
N THR A 191 14.41 -13.72 -25.98
CA THR A 191 15.13 -12.50 -25.65
C THR A 191 16.17 -12.77 -24.58
N SER A 192 17.33 -12.13 -24.72
CA SER A 192 18.38 -12.15 -23.69
C SER A 192 18.24 -10.91 -22.82
N ILE A 193 18.30 -11.08 -21.50
CA ILE A 193 18.24 -10.01 -20.51
C ILE A 193 19.62 -9.92 -19.86
N SER A 194 20.44 -8.96 -20.30
CA SER A 194 21.73 -8.63 -19.68
C SER A 194 21.56 -8.15 -18.24
N SER A 195 22.45 -8.57 -17.35
CA SER A 195 22.44 -8.18 -15.94
C SER A 195 23.84 -7.94 -15.39
N TYR A 196 23.98 -6.85 -14.64
CA TYR A 196 25.17 -6.55 -13.82
C TYR A 196 25.11 -7.21 -12.43
N SER A 197 24.00 -7.88 -12.08
CA SER A 197 23.80 -8.41 -10.75
C SER A 197 24.64 -9.64 -10.48
N THR A 198 25.41 -9.62 -9.40
CA THR A 198 26.16 -10.77 -8.89
C THR A 198 25.31 -11.73 -8.05
N ASN A 199 24.08 -11.35 -7.72
CA ASN A 199 23.20 -12.08 -6.80
C ASN A 199 22.15 -12.94 -7.52
N ILE A 200 22.08 -12.92 -8.85
CA ILE A 200 21.14 -13.73 -9.64
C ILE A 200 21.89 -14.98 -10.12
N ARG A 201 21.57 -16.15 -9.59
CA ARG A 201 22.30 -17.39 -9.95
C ARG A 201 21.99 -17.88 -11.38
N GLN A 202 20.88 -17.42 -11.93
CA GLN A 202 20.39 -17.78 -13.26
C GLN A 202 21.12 -17.04 -14.38
N VAL A 203 21.81 -15.91 -14.10
CA VAL A 203 22.57 -15.21 -15.13
C VAL A 203 23.82 -16.02 -15.48
N LYS A 204 24.05 -16.23 -16.78
CA LYS A 204 25.22 -16.95 -17.28
C LYS A 204 25.90 -16.14 -18.38
N TYR A 205 27.21 -16.23 -18.46
CA TYR A 205 27.94 -15.74 -19.64
C TYR A 205 27.60 -16.62 -20.84
N GLY A 206 27.35 -16.00 -21.98
CA GLY A 206 27.00 -16.68 -23.21
C GLY A 206 27.11 -15.75 -24.40
N TYR A 207 26.68 -16.24 -25.56
CA TYR A 207 26.60 -15.41 -26.76
C TYR A 207 25.43 -14.43 -26.62
N ASN A 208 25.74 -13.16 -26.39
CA ASN A 208 24.76 -12.08 -26.36
C ASN A 208 24.55 -11.55 -27.80
N ARG A 209 23.31 -11.47 -28.25
CA ARG A 209 22.96 -10.96 -29.60
C ARG A 209 23.41 -9.51 -29.81
N ASP A 210 23.48 -8.72 -28.74
CA ASP A 210 23.90 -7.32 -28.74
C ASP A 210 25.42 -7.15 -28.52
N SER A 211 26.18 -8.25 -28.52
CA SER A 211 27.64 -8.28 -28.30
C SER A 211 28.10 -7.70 -26.95
N GLU A 212 27.20 -7.60 -25.96
CA GLU A 212 27.57 -7.17 -24.61
C GLU A 212 28.28 -8.31 -23.83
N LEU A 213 29.37 -7.98 -23.15
CA LEU A 213 30.13 -8.89 -22.28
C LEU A 213 29.48 -9.01 -20.88
N LEU A 214 28.16 -9.19 -20.83
CA LEU A 214 27.39 -9.31 -19.59
C LEU A 214 26.80 -10.70 -19.42
N ALA A 215 26.69 -11.13 -18.16
CA ALA A 215 25.93 -12.33 -17.84
C ALA A 215 24.44 -12.07 -18.15
N GLN A 216 23.78 -13.03 -18.78
CA GLN A 216 22.43 -12.88 -19.30
C GLN A 216 21.51 -14.01 -18.84
N VAL A 217 20.21 -13.73 -18.78
CA VAL A 217 19.15 -14.74 -18.72
C VAL A 217 18.47 -14.78 -20.09
N ASN A 218 18.32 -15.97 -20.66
CA ASN A 218 17.62 -16.14 -21.93
C ASN A 218 16.17 -16.52 -21.64
N LEU A 219 15.24 -15.60 -21.84
CA LEU A 219 13.82 -15.85 -21.66
C LEU A 219 13.19 -16.26 -22.99
N ALA A 220 12.59 -17.44 -23.01
CA ALA A 220 11.77 -17.93 -24.10
C ALA A 220 10.29 -17.77 -23.75
N ILE A 221 9.49 -17.28 -24.71
CA ILE A 221 8.05 -17.10 -24.57
C ILE A 221 7.35 -17.75 -25.76
N PHE A 222 6.23 -18.41 -25.48
CA PHE A 222 5.34 -19.01 -26.47
C PHE A 222 4.00 -18.27 -26.44
N TYR A 223 3.49 -17.90 -27.62
CA TYR A 223 2.19 -17.24 -27.75
C TYR A 223 1.40 -17.78 -28.94
N GLY A 224 0.07 -17.83 -28.80
CA GLY A 224 -0.83 -18.16 -29.88
C GLY A 224 -0.75 -17.11 -30.99
N GLN A 225 -0.57 -17.54 -32.24
CA GLN A 225 -0.45 -16.62 -33.36
C GLN A 225 -1.74 -15.84 -33.61
N ASP A 226 -2.90 -16.48 -33.46
CA ASP A 226 -4.20 -15.87 -33.77
C ASP A 226 -4.85 -15.33 -32.50
N SER A 227 -4.84 -16.12 -31.41
CA SER A 227 -5.41 -15.72 -30.11
C SER A 227 -4.63 -14.59 -29.43
N LYS A 228 -3.33 -14.46 -29.76
CA LYS A 228 -2.36 -13.56 -29.10
C LYS A 228 -2.21 -13.83 -27.60
N LEU A 229 -2.66 -14.98 -27.12
CA LEU A 229 -2.54 -15.35 -25.71
C LEU A 229 -1.11 -15.82 -25.41
N PRO A 230 -0.50 -15.38 -24.30
CA PRO A 230 0.74 -15.99 -23.82
C PRO A 230 0.43 -17.40 -23.32
N LEU A 231 1.11 -18.41 -23.86
CA LEU A 231 0.85 -19.82 -23.55
C LEU A 231 1.81 -20.34 -22.48
N TYR A 232 3.11 -20.06 -22.64
CA TYR A 232 4.14 -20.61 -21.76
C TYR A 232 5.40 -19.73 -21.77
N TYR A 233 6.25 -19.89 -20.75
CA TYR A 233 7.57 -19.26 -20.70
C TYR A 233 8.60 -20.14 -19.98
N THR A 234 9.87 -20.01 -20.35
CA THR A 234 11.00 -20.74 -19.74
C THR A 234 12.29 -19.92 -19.83
N TRP A 235 13.26 -20.15 -18.95
CA TRP A 235 14.52 -19.39 -18.87
C TRP A 235 15.74 -20.22 -18.45
#